data_AF-A0A7W0NZP5-F1
#
_entry.id   AF-A0A7W0NZP5-F1
#
_cell.length_a   1.000
_cell.length_b   1.000
_cell.length_c   1.000
_cell.angle_alpha   90.00
_cell.angle_beta   90.00
_cell.angle_gamma   90.00
#
_symmetry.space_group_name_H-M   'P 1'
#
loop_
_entity.id
_entity.type
_entity.pdbx_description
1 polymer ?
#
loop_
_entity_poly.entity_id
_entity_poly.type
_entity_poly.pdbx_seq_one_letter_code
_entity_poly.pdbx_strand_id
1 'polypeptide(L)'
;PQFPTNEMKYNLTWSTDGLINEYGNPCEAIHEGKLIETLPLEGLEHFSLDGVDYEAFNTSGGVGTLCETLAGKVRMLSYKTIRYRGHRNLMAFLMNELRLNDRRALLKDVLENSVPVTPQDVVLIFCTVTGWKEGRLTQVTDARKIYHADCLGESWSAIQITTSAGLCAVVDMHAKGMLPKQGFVRQEQVKLDDFLANRFGKFYAREPQDDSVRTDVPTRATVI
;
A
#
# COMPACT_ATOMS: atom_id res chain seq x y z
N PRO A 1 1.53 4.13 12.96
CA PRO A 1 2.20 5.12 13.85
C PRO A 1 3.72 5.03 13.69
N GLN A 2 4.41 6.16 13.82
CA GLN A 2 5.87 6.21 13.86
C GLN A 2 6.41 5.61 15.17
N PHE A 3 5.69 5.80 16.28
CA PHE A 3 6.06 5.34 17.62
C PHE A 3 4.97 4.45 18.21
N PRO A 4 4.89 3.16 17.83
CA PRO A 4 3.91 2.23 18.41
C PRO A 4 4.29 1.87 19.85
N THR A 5 3.40 2.13 20.82
CA THR A 5 3.64 1.84 22.25
C THR A 5 2.60 0.90 22.87
N ASN A 6 1.51 0.59 22.17
CA ASN A 6 0.47 -0.33 22.63
C ASN A 6 0.66 -1.75 22.05
N GLU A 7 -0.04 -2.74 22.63
CA GLU A 7 0.02 -4.15 22.20
C GLU A 7 -0.37 -4.35 20.73
N MET A 8 -1.35 -3.59 20.22
CA MET A 8 -1.74 -3.64 18.81
C MET A 8 -0.70 -3.04 17.86
N LYS A 9 0.29 -2.32 18.40
CA LYS A 9 1.28 -1.50 17.69
C LYS A 9 0.62 -0.64 16.61
N TYR A 10 -0.56 -0.11 16.91
CA TYR A 10 -1.41 0.57 15.95
C TYR A 10 -2.12 1.77 16.57
N ASN A 11 -2.41 2.75 15.73
CA ASN A 11 -3.17 3.95 16.06
C ASN A 11 -4.15 4.23 14.93
N LEU A 12 -5.32 4.76 15.27
CA LEU A 12 -6.30 5.18 14.25
C LEU A 12 -5.77 6.43 13.54
N THR A 13 -5.53 6.31 12.24
CA THR A 13 -4.98 7.39 11.38
C THR A 13 -5.90 7.70 10.21
N TRP A 14 -6.88 6.83 9.96
CA TRP A 14 -7.86 6.91 8.88
C TRP A 14 -9.14 6.16 9.29
N SER A 15 -10.10 6.06 8.37
CA SER A 15 -11.42 5.48 8.63
C SER A 15 -11.39 4.08 9.27
N THR A 16 -11.98 3.97 10.46
CA THR A 16 -12.16 2.67 11.16
C THR A 16 -13.02 1.71 10.34
N ASP A 17 -14.07 2.21 9.68
CA ASP A 17 -14.91 1.39 8.78
C ASP A 17 -14.07 0.82 7.64
N GLY A 18 -13.21 1.66 7.05
CA GLY A 18 -12.29 1.24 5.99
C GLY A 18 -11.36 0.13 6.47
N LEU A 19 -10.76 0.29 7.65
CA LEU A 19 -9.88 -0.72 8.26
C LEU A 19 -10.59 -2.07 8.46
N ILE A 20 -11.80 -2.04 9.02
CA ILE A 20 -12.58 -3.25 9.25
C ILE A 20 -12.98 -3.91 7.92
N ASN A 21 -13.36 -3.13 6.91
CA ASN A 21 -13.68 -3.64 5.59
C ASN A 21 -12.48 -4.32 4.94
N GLU A 22 -11.31 -3.69 5.01
CA GLU A 22 -10.06 -4.23 4.48
C GLU A 22 -9.75 -5.62 5.05
N TYR A 23 -9.99 -5.82 6.35
CA TYR A 23 -9.73 -7.09 7.06
C TYR A 23 -10.89 -8.08 7.03
N GLY A 24 -12.07 -7.65 6.61
CA GLY A 24 -13.29 -8.44 6.72
C GLY A 24 -13.82 -8.97 5.40
N ASN A 25 -13.41 -8.38 4.27
CA ASN A 25 -13.91 -8.73 2.94
C ASN A 25 -12.93 -9.66 2.19
N PRO A 26 -13.43 -10.47 1.24
CA PRO A 26 -12.57 -11.27 0.38
C PRO A 26 -11.55 -10.42 -0.40
N CYS A 27 -10.40 -11.02 -0.69
CA CYS A 27 -9.27 -10.37 -1.35
C CYS A 27 -9.03 -11.00 -2.73
N GLU A 28 -8.53 -10.22 -3.68
CA GLU A 28 -8.20 -10.70 -5.02
C GLU A 28 -6.70 -10.95 -5.17
N ALA A 29 -6.35 -12.04 -5.86
CA ALA A 29 -4.98 -12.37 -6.18
C ALA A 29 -4.88 -13.09 -7.54
N ILE A 30 -3.67 -13.18 -8.08
CA ILE A 30 -3.36 -14.06 -9.22
C ILE A 30 -2.53 -15.23 -8.71
N HIS A 31 -2.94 -16.45 -9.03
CA HIS A 31 -2.19 -17.67 -8.77
C HIS A 31 -2.14 -18.56 -10.01
N GLU A 32 -0.93 -18.94 -10.42
CA GLU A 32 -0.67 -19.65 -11.67
C GLU A 32 -1.37 -19.03 -12.89
N GLY A 33 -1.32 -17.68 -12.97
CA GLY A 33 -1.92 -16.92 -14.07
C GLY A 33 -3.44 -16.76 -14.01
N LYS A 34 -4.11 -17.28 -12.99
CA LYS A 34 -5.57 -17.21 -12.84
C LYS A 34 -5.96 -16.29 -11.68
N LEU A 35 -7.04 -15.53 -11.89
CA LEU A 35 -7.67 -14.76 -10.82
C LEU A 35 -8.26 -15.74 -9.80
N ILE A 36 -7.96 -15.51 -8.53
CA ILE A 36 -8.51 -16.26 -7.41
C ILE A 36 -8.99 -15.32 -6.31
N GLU A 37 -9.95 -15.78 -5.53
CA GLU A 37 -10.34 -15.16 -4.27
C GLU A 37 -9.47 -15.74 -3.14
N THR A 38 -9.04 -14.88 -2.23
CA THR A 38 -8.26 -15.25 -1.04
C THR A 38 -8.91 -14.67 0.21
N LEU A 39 -8.69 -15.33 1.34
CA LEU A 39 -9.21 -14.87 2.61
C LEU A 39 -8.42 -13.65 3.12
N PRO A 40 -9.09 -12.66 3.73
CA PRO A 40 -8.41 -11.57 4.41
C PRO A 40 -7.65 -12.11 5.62
N LEU A 41 -6.63 -11.38 6.06
CA LEU A 41 -5.72 -11.74 7.15
C LEU A 41 -4.87 -12.99 6.85
N GLU A 42 -5.13 -13.80 5.83
CA GLU A 42 -4.29 -14.95 5.46
C GLU A 42 -3.03 -14.55 4.67
N GLY A 43 -2.16 -15.53 4.38
CA GLY A 43 -0.92 -15.29 3.63
C GLY A 43 0.12 -14.48 4.40
N LEU A 44 0.20 -14.70 5.72
CA LEU A 44 1.10 -14.01 6.64
C LEU A 44 2.57 -14.22 6.23
N GLU A 45 3.25 -13.11 6.00
CA GLU A 45 4.68 -13.04 5.69
C GLU A 45 5.37 -12.10 6.67
N HIS A 46 6.68 -12.31 6.83
CA HIS A 46 7.53 -11.49 7.68
C HIS A 46 8.71 -10.97 6.89
N PHE A 47 9.07 -9.71 7.12
CA PHE A 47 10.22 -9.09 6.50
C PHE A 47 10.76 -7.98 7.40
N SER A 48 12.01 -7.59 7.17
CA SER A 48 12.66 -6.50 7.90
C SER A 48 13.00 -5.38 6.93
N LEU A 49 12.80 -4.13 7.34
CA LEU A 49 13.17 -2.95 6.56
C LEU A 49 13.78 -1.89 7.49
N ASP A 50 15.04 -1.54 7.23
CA ASP A 50 15.86 -0.66 8.07
C ASP A 50 15.94 -1.12 9.53
N GLY A 51 16.14 -2.43 9.74
CA GLY A 51 16.24 -3.03 11.07
C GLY A 51 14.93 -3.13 11.85
N VAL A 52 13.80 -2.74 11.24
CA VAL A 52 12.47 -2.89 11.84
C VAL A 52 11.75 -4.09 11.24
N ASP A 53 11.23 -4.97 12.10
CA ASP A 53 10.46 -6.14 11.68
C ASP A 53 8.99 -5.81 11.44
N TYR A 54 8.51 -6.23 10.28
CA TYR A 54 7.13 -6.08 9.83
C TYR A 54 6.51 -7.43 9.50
N GLU A 55 5.18 -7.43 9.45
CA GLU A 55 4.38 -8.50 8.89
C GLU A 55 3.51 -7.97 7.75
N ALA A 56 3.26 -8.81 6.76
CA ALA A 56 2.36 -8.52 5.66
C ALA A 56 1.34 -9.64 5.48
N PHE A 57 0.10 -9.30 5.20
CA PHE A 57 -0.99 -10.27 5.03
C PHE A 57 -2.06 -9.73 4.09
N ASN A 58 -2.87 -10.63 3.55
CA ASN A 58 -3.91 -10.32 2.57
C ASN A 58 -4.91 -9.30 3.13
N THR A 59 -5.21 -8.29 2.32
CA THR A 59 -6.16 -7.23 2.65
C THR A 59 -6.95 -6.89 1.39
N SER A 60 -8.22 -6.52 1.54
CA SER A 60 -9.08 -6.25 0.39
C SER A 60 -8.93 -4.82 -0.14
N GLY A 61 -9.41 -4.57 -1.37
CA GLY A 61 -9.75 -3.23 -1.85
C GLY A 61 -8.64 -2.34 -2.42
N GLY A 62 -7.36 -2.70 -2.32
CA GLY A 62 -6.28 -1.77 -2.71
C GLY A 62 -5.61 -1.97 -4.07
N VAL A 63 -5.97 -3.01 -4.84
CA VAL A 63 -5.41 -3.24 -6.20
C VAL A 63 -6.32 -2.82 -7.35
N GLY A 64 -7.55 -2.38 -7.08
CA GLY A 64 -8.51 -1.98 -8.12
C GLY A 64 -8.60 -3.03 -9.23
N THR A 65 -8.40 -2.61 -10.48
CA THR A 65 -8.46 -3.51 -11.66
C THR A 65 -7.16 -4.24 -11.97
N LEU A 66 -6.10 -4.11 -11.16
CA LEU A 66 -4.78 -4.60 -11.51
C LEU A 66 -4.74 -6.12 -11.68
N CYS A 67 -5.43 -6.87 -10.80
CA CYS A 67 -5.54 -8.32 -10.90
C CYS A 67 -6.23 -8.75 -12.21
N GLU A 68 -7.30 -8.06 -12.62
CA GLU A 68 -7.97 -8.32 -13.90
C GLU A 68 -7.06 -8.00 -15.09
N THR A 69 -6.37 -6.86 -15.05
CA THR A 69 -5.48 -6.41 -16.13
C THR A 69 -4.27 -7.33 -16.33
N LEU A 70 -3.75 -7.92 -15.25
CA LEU A 70 -2.57 -8.79 -15.28
C LEU A 70 -2.88 -10.29 -15.29
N ALA A 71 -4.16 -10.69 -15.21
CA ALA A 71 -4.58 -12.08 -15.36
C ALA A 71 -4.04 -12.67 -16.68
N GLY A 72 -3.46 -13.88 -16.60
CA GLY A 72 -2.79 -14.54 -17.72
C GLY A 72 -1.45 -13.95 -18.16
N LYS A 73 -1.03 -12.79 -17.62
CA LYS A 73 0.26 -12.14 -17.95
C LYS A 73 1.32 -12.37 -16.88
N VAL A 74 0.91 -12.44 -15.61
CA VAL A 74 1.80 -12.75 -14.49
C VAL A 74 1.41 -14.07 -13.86
N ARG A 75 2.39 -14.82 -13.36
CA ARG A 75 2.12 -16.10 -12.67
C ARG A 75 1.50 -15.87 -11.28
N MET A 76 2.01 -14.88 -10.56
CA MET A 76 1.62 -14.56 -9.18
C MET A 76 1.44 -13.05 -9.03
N LEU A 77 0.39 -12.64 -8.31
CA LEU A 77 0.19 -11.26 -7.84
C LEU A 77 -0.60 -11.31 -6.54
N SER A 78 -0.11 -10.62 -5.51
CA SER A 78 -0.82 -10.48 -4.23
C SER A 78 -0.71 -9.06 -3.72
N TYR A 79 -1.81 -8.55 -3.15
CA TYR A 79 -1.86 -7.27 -2.46
C TYR A 79 -2.01 -7.47 -0.96
N LYS A 80 -1.17 -6.78 -0.20
CA LYS A 80 -1.06 -6.99 1.24
C LYS A 80 -0.95 -5.68 1.97
N THR A 81 -1.51 -5.65 3.17
CA THR A 81 -1.24 -4.59 4.13
C THR A 81 0.03 -4.92 4.90
N ILE A 82 0.77 -3.90 5.34
CA ILE A 82 1.95 -4.05 6.20
C ILE A 82 1.61 -3.54 7.59
N ARG A 83 1.98 -4.31 8.61
CA ARG A 83 1.82 -3.96 10.03
C ARG A 83 3.06 -4.33 10.82
N TYR A 84 3.16 -3.80 12.03
CA TYR A 84 4.17 -4.25 12.99
C TYR A 84 3.83 -5.65 13.50
N ARG A 85 4.87 -6.43 13.83
CA ARG A 85 4.73 -7.81 14.30
C ARG A 85 3.73 -7.97 15.45
N GLY A 86 2.78 -8.89 15.28
CA GLY A 86 1.77 -9.30 16.25
C GLY A 86 0.37 -8.75 15.98
N HIS A 87 0.25 -7.66 15.20
CA HIS A 87 -1.01 -6.99 14.93
C HIS A 87 -2.05 -7.91 14.28
N ARG A 88 -1.65 -8.66 13.24
CA ARG A 88 -2.49 -9.59 12.48
C ARG A 88 -3.17 -10.59 13.39
N ASN A 89 -2.44 -11.17 14.34
CA ASN A 89 -2.99 -12.21 15.22
C ASN A 89 -4.08 -11.66 16.13
N LEU A 90 -3.88 -10.44 16.65
CA LEU A 90 -4.90 -9.74 17.44
C LEU A 90 -6.14 -9.45 16.59
N MET A 91 -5.96 -8.94 15.37
CA MET A 91 -7.08 -8.68 14.48
C MET A 91 -7.80 -9.94 14.02
N ALA A 92 -7.07 -11.03 13.73
CA ALA A 92 -7.67 -12.32 13.39
C ALA A 92 -8.47 -12.89 14.56
N PHE A 93 -7.98 -12.77 15.79
CA PHE A 93 -8.73 -13.16 16.99
C PHE A 93 -10.04 -12.36 17.13
N LEU A 94 -9.99 -11.03 17.00
CA LEU A 94 -11.18 -10.18 17.07
C LEU A 94 -12.18 -10.51 15.95
N MET A 95 -11.70 -10.57 14.71
CA MET A 95 -12.53 -10.71 13.52
C MET A 95 -13.15 -12.11 13.41
N ASN A 96 -12.34 -13.15 13.60
CA ASN A 96 -12.70 -14.54 13.30
C ASN A 96 -13.15 -15.30 14.55
N GLU A 97 -12.33 -15.34 15.60
CA GLU A 97 -12.61 -16.14 16.80
C GLU A 97 -13.75 -15.53 17.64
N LEU A 98 -13.72 -14.21 17.85
CA LEU A 98 -14.81 -13.49 18.52
C LEU A 98 -15.98 -13.14 17.57
N ARG A 99 -15.84 -13.50 16.29
CA ARG A 99 -16.82 -13.27 15.23
C ARG A 99 -17.28 -11.82 15.15
N LEU A 100 -16.36 -10.87 15.36
CA LEU A 100 -16.69 -9.45 15.27
C LEU A 100 -16.75 -8.96 13.82
N ASN A 101 -16.28 -9.75 12.85
CA ASN A 101 -16.52 -9.46 11.43
C ASN A 101 -18.02 -9.48 11.07
N ASP A 102 -18.83 -10.30 11.76
CA ASP A 102 -20.29 -10.32 11.64
C ASP A 102 -20.96 -9.15 12.39
N ARG A 103 -20.20 -8.45 13.24
CA ARG A 103 -20.66 -7.39 14.15
C ARG A 103 -19.79 -6.13 14.02
N ARG A 104 -19.56 -5.68 12.77
CA ARG A 104 -18.61 -4.60 12.46
C ARG A 104 -18.87 -3.30 13.22
N ALA A 105 -20.13 -2.94 13.44
CA ALA A 105 -20.49 -1.75 14.24
C ALA A 105 -19.97 -1.83 15.68
N LEU A 106 -20.06 -3.00 16.31
CA LEU A 106 -19.52 -3.23 17.67
C LEU A 106 -17.99 -3.20 17.65
N LEU A 107 -17.35 -3.82 16.66
CA LEU A 107 -15.90 -3.76 16.54
C LEU A 107 -15.40 -2.32 16.37
N LYS A 108 -16.08 -1.55 15.51
CA LYS A 108 -15.80 -0.13 15.30
C LYS A 108 -15.87 0.63 16.61
N ASP A 109 -16.96 0.51 17.35
CA ASP A 109 -17.15 1.18 18.63
C ASP A 109 -16.03 0.82 19.62
N VAL A 110 -15.67 -0.46 19.73
CA VAL A 110 -14.54 -0.90 20.57
C VAL A 110 -13.23 -0.25 20.14
N LEU A 111 -12.91 -0.25 18.84
CA LEU A 111 -11.66 0.31 18.34
C LEU A 111 -11.60 1.84 18.53
N GLU A 112 -12.68 2.56 18.24
CA GLU A 112 -12.72 4.03 18.35
C GLU A 112 -12.63 4.51 19.80
N ASN A 113 -13.12 3.71 20.76
CA ASN A 113 -13.02 4.02 22.18
C ASN A 113 -11.74 3.48 22.86
N SER A 114 -11.02 2.55 22.23
CA SER A 114 -9.86 1.88 22.84
C SER A 114 -8.52 2.18 22.17
N VAL A 115 -8.52 2.63 20.91
CA VAL A 115 -7.30 2.85 20.12
C VAL A 115 -7.08 4.34 19.89
N PRO A 116 -6.00 4.93 20.41
CA PRO A 116 -5.76 6.35 20.26
C PRO A 116 -5.45 6.73 18.80
N VAL A 117 -5.87 7.93 18.42
CA VAL A 117 -5.44 8.58 17.18
C VAL A 117 -4.03 9.16 17.33
N THR A 118 -3.29 9.31 16.23
CA THR A 118 -2.03 10.05 16.24
C THR A 118 -1.75 10.71 14.87
N PRO A 119 -1.26 11.96 14.84
CA PRO A 119 -0.76 12.57 13.61
C PRO A 119 0.67 12.13 13.28
N GLN A 120 1.38 11.48 14.21
CA GLN A 120 2.74 10.97 14.00
C GLN A 120 2.69 9.56 13.41
N ASP A 121 2.35 9.50 12.14
CA ASP A 121 2.23 8.28 11.35
C ASP A 121 3.38 8.14 10.33
N VAL A 122 3.41 6.96 9.71
CA VAL A 122 4.35 6.62 8.64
C VAL A 122 3.59 5.77 7.64
N VAL A 123 3.75 6.08 6.36
CA VAL A 123 3.25 5.26 5.25
C VAL A 123 4.43 4.52 4.66
N LEU A 124 4.35 3.19 4.68
CA LEU A 124 5.33 2.31 4.08
C LEU A 124 4.74 1.71 2.80
N ILE A 125 5.42 1.94 1.68
CA ILE A 125 5.11 1.32 0.38
C ILE A 125 6.23 0.33 0.09
N PHE A 126 5.89 -0.91 -0.22
CA PHE A 126 6.85 -1.95 -0.52
C PHE A 126 6.32 -2.81 -1.67
N CYS A 127 7.04 -2.78 -2.80
CA CYS A 127 6.72 -3.56 -3.99
C CYS A 127 7.91 -4.43 -4.35
N THR A 128 7.68 -5.71 -4.64
CA THR A 128 8.71 -6.62 -5.12
C THR A 128 8.23 -7.31 -6.38
N VAL A 129 9.07 -7.28 -7.42
CA VAL A 129 8.80 -7.92 -8.70
C VAL A 129 9.92 -8.91 -9.00
N THR A 130 9.55 -10.16 -9.26
CA THR A 130 10.48 -11.23 -9.64
C THR A 130 10.12 -11.75 -11.02
N GLY A 131 11.11 -11.84 -11.90
CA GLY A 131 10.92 -12.28 -13.28
C GLY A 131 12.23 -12.50 -14.03
N TRP A 132 12.14 -12.87 -15.29
CA TRP A 132 13.31 -13.07 -16.15
C TRP A 132 13.74 -11.76 -16.80
N LYS A 133 14.99 -11.36 -16.60
CA LYS A 133 15.63 -10.22 -17.27
C LYS A 133 16.96 -10.69 -17.84
N GLU A 134 17.17 -10.49 -19.15
CA GLU A 134 18.40 -10.87 -19.84
C GLU A 134 18.84 -12.33 -19.56
N GLY A 135 17.87 -13.25 -19.56
CA GLY A 135 18.11 -14.68 -19.32
C GLY A 135 18.40 -15.06 -17.86
N ARG A 136 18.24 -14.14 -16.89
CA ARG A 136 18.42 -14.41 -15.46
C ARG A 136 17.15 -14.15 -14.69
N LEU A 137 16.83 -15.05 -13.77
CA LEU A 137 15.79 -14.80 -12.78
C LEU A 137 16.27 -13.70 -11.83
N THR A 138 15.59 -12.57 -11.85
CA THR A 138 15.98 -11.31 -11.19
C THR A 138 14.82 -10.81 -10.35
N GLN A 139 15.13 -10.24 -9.19
CA GLN A 139 14.18 -9.54 -8.34
C GLN A 139 14.53 -8.06 -8.27
N VAL A 140 13.52 -7.20 -8.33
CA VAL A 140 13.63 -5.76 -8.07
C VAL A 140 12.66 -5.41 -6.94
N THR A 141 13.13 -4.60 -6.00
CA THR A 141 12.34 -4.15 -4.84
C THR A 141 12.27 -2.63 -4.81
N ASP A 142 11.06 -2.10 -4.74
CA ASP A 142 10.77 -0.69 -4.51
C ASP A 142 10.20 -0.47 -3.10
N ALA A 143 11.01 0.04 -2.18
CA ALA A 143 10.58 0.47 -0.85
C ALA A 143 10.57 1.99 -0.72
N ARG A 144 9.57 2.53 -0.02
CA ARG A 144 9.43 3.97 0.30
C ARG A 144 8.84 4.13 1.70
N LYS A 145 9.44 5.01 2.51
CA LYS A 145 8.90 5.45 3.79
C LYS A 145 8.56 6.93 3.68
N ILE A 146 7.30 7.26 3.89
CA ILE A 146 6.80 8.63 3.85
C ILE A 146 6.36 8.98 5.27
N TYR A 147 6.89 10.09 5.78
CA TYR A 147 6.60 10.61 7.11
C TYR A 147 5.69 11.83 7.02
N HIS A 148 5.20 12.28 8.17
CA HIS A 148 4.56 13.59 8.29
C HIS A 148 5.50 14.70 7.79
N ALA A 149 4.93 15.79 7.28
CA ALA A 149 5.70 16.92 6.80
C ALA A 149 4.91 18.23 6.92
N ASP A 150 5.64 19.34 7.04
CA ASP A 150 5.06 20.68 6.98
C ASP A 150 4.80 21.06 5.52
N CYS A 151 3.52 21.22 5.19
CA CYS A 151 3.04 21.56 3.85
C CYS A 151 2.04 22.71 3.95
N LEU A 152 2.19 23.72 3.08
CA LEU A 152 1.28 24.87 3.01
C LEU A 152 1.13 25.64 4.35
N GLY A 153 2.16 25.61 5.20
CA GLY A 153 2.16 26.29 6.50
C GLY A 153 1.48 25.51 7.63
N GLU A 154 1.08 24.26 7.39
CA GLU A 154 0.49 23.36 8.38
C GLU A 154 1.26 22.02 8.43
N SER A 155 1.24 21.34 9.58
CA SER A 155 1.80 20.00 9.72
C SER A 155 0.78 18.96 9.28
N TRP A 156 1.14 18.12 8.31
CA TRP A 156 0.28 17.06 7.78
C TRP A 156 0.87 15.68 8.09
N SER A 157 0.02 14.73 8.46
CA SER A 157 0.41 13.34 8.65
C SER A 157 0.77 12.68 7.31
N ALA A 158 1.56 11.61 7.34
CA ALA A 158 1.95 10.83 6.18
C ALA A 158 0.73 10.31 5.39
N ILE A 159 -0.30 9.80 6.07
CA ILE A 159 -1.51 9.31 5.38
C ILE A 159 -2.27 10.46 4.73
N GLN A 160 -2.37 11.62 5.38
CA GLN A 160 -3.02 12.79 4.80
C GLN A 160 -2.27 13.28 3.55
N ILE A 161 -0.94 13.37 3.63
CA ILE A 161 -0.09 13.77 2.50
C ILE A 161 -0.27 12.80 1.35
N THR A 162 -0.08 11.50 1.59
CA THR A 162 -0.15 10.50 0.52
C THR A 162 -1.53 10.43 -0.12
N THR A 163 -2.60 10.31 0.68
CA THR A 163 -3.96 10.27 0.13
C THR A 163 -4.31 11.52 -0.69
N SER A 164 -4.01 12.72 -0.18
CA SER A 164 -4.31 13.96 -0.90
C SER A 164 -3.41 14.14 -2.13
N ALA A 165 -2.10 13.92 -2.01
CA ALA A 165 -1.14 14.06 -3.09
C ALA A 165 -1.42 13.09 -4.24
N GLY A 166 -1.80 11.85 -3.94
CA GLY A 166 -2.17 10.85 -4.94
C GLY A 166 -3.36 11.31 -5.78
N LEU A 167 -4.43 11.75 -5.13
CA LEU A 167 -5.61 12.30 -5.81
C LEU A 167 -5.26 13.55 -6.62
N CYS A 168 -4.58 14.52 -6.01
CA CYS A 168 -4.23 15.78 -6.66
C CYS A 168 -3.32 15.57 -7.87
N ALA A 169 -2.37 14.63 -7.80
CA ALA A 169 -1.49 14.30 -8.92
C ALA A 169 -2.28 13.77 -10.13
N VAL A 170 -3.16 12.79 -9.91
CA VAL A 170 -3.97 12.20 -11.00
C VAL A 170 -4.93 13.23 -11.61
N VAL A 171 -5.58 14.07 -10.79
CA VAL A 171 -6.46 15.14 -11.28
C VAL A 171 -5.67 16.19 -12.06
N ASP A 172 -4.49 16.59 -11.59
CA ASP A 172 -3.62 17.54 -12.29
C ASP A 172 -3.11 16.98 -13.63
N MET A 173 -2.76 15.69 -13.68
CA MET A 173 -2.39 14.99 -14.92
C MET A 173 -3.56 14.92 -15.90
N HIS A 174 -4.78 14.63 -15.41
CA HIS A 174 -5.98 14.64 -16.24
C HIS A 174 -6.24 16.04 -16.83
N ALA A 175 -6.19 17.09 -16.01
CA ALA A 175 -6.39 18.47 -16.43
C ALA A 175 -5.36 18.93 -17.48
N LYS A 176 -4.13 18.42 -17.41
CA LYS A 176 -3.07 18.66 -18.40
C LYS A 176 -3.16 17.80 -19.66
N GLY A 177 -4.16 16.93 -19.77
CA GLY A 177 -4.35 16.03 -20.92
C GLY A 177 -3.31 14.91 -21.01
N MET A 178 -2.67 14.56 -19.89
CA MET A 178 -1.66 13.48 -19.83
C MET A 178 -2.29 12.09 -19.68
N LEU A 179 -3.59 12.02 -19.36
CA LEU A 179 -4.36 10.78 -19.23
C LEU A 179 -5.38 10.64 -20.36
N PRO A 180 -5.90 9.42 -20.64
CA PRO A 180 -6.97 9.24 -21.62
C PRO A 180 -8.16 10.17 -21.35
N LYS A 181 -8.71 10.77 -22.41
CA LYS A 181 -9.78 11.78 -22.32
C LYS A 181 -11.19 11.20 -22.18
N GLN A 182 -11.35 9.91 -22.40
CA GLN A 182 -12.65 9.24 -22.42
C GLN A 182 -12.54 7.81 -21.89
N GLY A 183 -13.67 7.30 -21.38
CA GLY A 183 -13.76 5.96 -20.81
C GLY A 183 -13.25 5.87 -19.38
N PHE A 184 -13.12 4.64 -18.89
CA PHE A 184 -12.60 4.34 -17.57
C PHE A 184 -11.06 4.30 -17.61
N VAL A 185 -10.41 5.19 -16.86
CA VAL A 185 -8.94 5.22 -16.72
C VAL A 185 -8.54 4.40 -15.50
N ARG A 186 -7.81 3.32 -15.73
CA ARG A 186 -7.31 2.42 -14.69
C ARG A 186 -6.05 2.98 -14.04
N GLN A 187 -5.76 2.56 -12.80
CA GLN A 187 -4.59 3.04 -12.07
C GLN A 187 -3.28 2.70 -12.79
N GLU A 188 -3.17 1.48 -13.32
CA GLU A 188 -2.00 1.00 -14.07
C GLU A 188 -1.80 1.68 -15.44
N GLN A 189 -2.72 2.57 -15.84
CA GLN A 189 -2.53 3.43 -17.01
C GLN A 189 -1.86 4.77 -16.67
N VAL A 190 -1.76 5.12 -15.39
CA VAL A 190 -1.02 6.29 -14.92
C VAL A 190 0.46 5.92 -14.89
N LYS A 191 1.25 6.52 -15.79
CA LYS A 191 2.70 6.27 -15.82
C LYS A 191 3.35 6.78 -14.53
N LEU A 192 4.09 5.89 -13.86
CA LEU A 192 4.73 6.21 -12.58
C LEU A 192 5.69 7.40 -12.69
N ASP A 193 6.52 7.46 -13.75
CA ASP A 193 7.47 8.57 -13.93
C ASP A 193 6.76 9.93 -14.05
N ASP A 194 5.68 9.99 -14.84
CA ASP A 194 4.89 11.21 -15.01
C ASP A 194 4.17 11.60 -13.70
N PHE A 195 3.71 10.61 -12.95
CA PHE A 195 3.12 10.81 -11.63
C PHE A 195 4.15 11.37 -10.64
N LEU A 196 5.34 10.77 -10.54
CA LEU A 196 6.39 11.23 -9.60
C LEU A 196 6.97 12.59 -9.99
N ALA A 197 7.03 12.91 -11.28
CA ALA A 197 7.40 14.24 -11.77
C ALA A 197 6.32 15.30 -11.53
N ASN A 198 5.08 14.89 -11.18
CA ASN A 198 4.01 15.82 -10.87
C ASN A 198 4.30 16.60 -9.58
N ARG A 199 3.90 17.88 -9.55
CA ARG A 199 4.05 18.77 -8.38
C ARG A 199 3.48 18.20 -7.07
N PHE A 200 2.47 17.34 -7.17
CA PHE A 200 1.88 16.62 -6.03
C PHE A 200 2.52 15.24 -5.85
N GLY A 201 2.76 14.50 -6.94
CA GLY A 201 3.32 13.14 -6.84
C GLY A 201 4.75 13.08 -6.32
N LYS A 202 5.49 14.20 -6.29
CA LYS A 202 6.82 14.30 -5.66
C LYS A 202 6.87 13.84 -4.19
N PHE A 203 5.75 13.88 -3.45
CA PHE A 203 5.70 13.37 -2.08
C PHE A 203 5.86 11.85 -1.98
N TYR A 204 5.67 11.15 -3.10
CA TYR A 204 5.96 9.73 -3.22
C TYR A 204 7.38 9.47 -3.74
N ALA A 205 8.12 10.48 -4.18
CA ALA A 205 9.47 10.27 -4.69
C ALA A 205 10.36 9.74 -3.57
N ARG A 206 11.27 8.85 -3.91
CA ARG A 206 12.30 8.40 -2.98
C ARG A 206 13.18 9.60 -2.63
N GLU A 207 13.56 9.72 -1.36
CA GLU A 207 14.75 10.49 -1.06
C GLU A 207 15.92 9.87 -1.84
N PRO A 208 16.84 10.69 -2.41
CA PRO A 208 17.98 10.15 -3.11
C PRO A 208 18.72 9.21 -2.16
N GLN A 209 18.72 7.93 -2.49
CA GLN A 209 19.67 7.00 -1.90
C GLN A 209 21.03 7.46 -2.44
N ASP A 210 22.05 7.53 -1.57
CA ASP A 210 23.40 7.89 -1.98
C ASP A 210 23.91 6.81 -2.95
N ASP A 211 23.66 7.03 -4.25
CA ASP A 211 24.00 6.16 -5.37
C ASP A 211 25.50 6.30 -5.70
N SER A 212 26.37 6.19 -4.70
CA SER A 212 27.82 6.10 -4.88
C SER A 212 28.25 4.80 -5.59
N VAL A 213 27.30 4.02 -6.12
CA VAL A 213 27.52 2.91 -7.03
C VAL A 213 26.67 3.12 -8.29
N ARG A 214 27.00 4.16 -9.07
CA ARG A 214 26.54 4.27 -10.47
C ARG A 214 27.17 3.15 -11.30
N THR A 215 26.35 2.27 -11.85
CA THR A 215 26.63 1.69 -13.18
C THR A 215 25.67 2.32 -14.17
N ASP A 216 26.23 3.19 -15.02
CA ASP A 216 25.54 3.82 -16.14
C ASP A 216 24.94 2.75 -17.06
N VAL A 217 23.62 2.55 -16.99
CA VAL A 217 22.85 1.86 -18.04
C VAL A 217 21.53 2.62 -18.23
N PRO A 218 21.13 2.95 -19.47
CA PRO A 218 19.92 3.74 -19.71
C PRO A 218 18.70 2.90 -19.32
N THR A 219 18.03 3.27 -18.23
CA THR A 219 16.86 2.55 -17.75
C THR A 219 15.61 3.12 -18.44
N ARG A 220 15.23 2.53 -19.57
CA ARG A 220 13.81 2.52 -19.99
C ARG A 220 13.20 1.25 -19.44
N ALA A 221 12.66 1.32 -18.23
CA ALA A 221 11.83 0.27 -17.67
C ALA A 221 10.51 0.89 -17.23
N THR A 222 9.55 0.89 -18.15
CA THR A 222 8.13 1.02 -17.78
C THR A 222 7.76 -0.23 -17.00
N VAL A 223 7.72 -0.12 -15.68
CA VAL A 223 7.07 -1.10 -14.81
C VAL A 223 5.58 -0.75 -14.81
N ILE A 224 4.75 -1.74 -15.13
CA ILE A 224 3.28 -1.69 -15.05
C ILE A 224 2.87 -1.86 -13.60
#